data_AF-A0AAJ2TK50-F1
#
_entry.id   AF-A0AAJ2TK50-F1
#
_cell.length_a   1.000
_cell.length_b   1.000
_cell.length_c   1.000
_cell.angle_alpha   90.00
_cell.angle_beta   90.00
_cell.angle_gamma   90.00
#
_symmetry.space_group_name_H-M   'P 1'
#
loop_
_entity.id
_entity.type
_entity.pdbx_description
1 polymer ?
#
loop_
_entity_poly.entity_id
_entity_poly.type
_entity_poly.pdbx_seq_one_letter_code
_entity_poly.pdbx_strand_id
1 'polypeptide(L)'
;MIITDEAKVVLEEMLKEGGQDSLQASLQQGCCGTSLYFTFTNKKADDQPVVVNGINVLMEGEAVIKTNTVTLKTDDEGKLIVEDSAQKSGCC
;
A
#
# COMPACT_ATOMS: atom_id res chain seq x y z
N MET A 1 6.94 1.76 -5.32
CA MET A 1 6.26 2.14 -4.06
C MET A 1 7.26 2.71 -3.09
N ILE A 2 6.85 3.68 -2.29
CA ILE A 2 7.61 4.21 -1.14
C ILE A 2 6.73 4.08 0.11
N ILE A 3 7.34 3.70 1.24
CA ILE A 3 6.70 3.72 2.56
C ILE A 3 7.62 4.55 3.45
N THR A 4 7.14 5.67 3.97
CA THR A 4 7.94 6.52 4.87
C THR A 4 8.18 5.83 6.21
N ASP A 5 9.17 6.29 6.96
CA ASP A 5 9.50 5.70 8.26
C ASP A 5 8.35 5.85 9.26
N GLU A 6 7.61 6.97 9.21
CA GLU A 6 6.43 7.19 10.04
C GLU A 6 5.30 6.23 9.67
N ALA A 7 5.03 6.07 8.37
CA ALA A 7 4.03 5.11 7.90
C ALA A 7 4.40 3.68 8.23
N LYS A 8 5.70 3.33 8.20
CA LYS A 8 6.19 2.01 8.60
C LYS A 8 5.79 1.71 10.05
N VAL A 9 6.02 2.62 10.98
CA VAL A 9 5.67 2.41 12.40
C VAL A 9 4.18 2.10 12.55
N VAL A 10 3.32 2.90 11.92
CA VAL A 10 1.87 2.68 11.95
C VAL A 10 1.48 1.34 11.30
N LEU A 11 2.09 1.00 10.16
CA LEU A 11 1.83 -0.28 9.48
C LEU A 11 2.27 -1.49 10.32
N GLU A 12 3.43 -1.41 10.99
CA GLU A 12 3.90 -2.48 11.88
C GLU A 12 2.96 -2.69 13.07
N GLU A 13 2.42 -1.61 13.64
CA GLU A 13 1.41 -1.69 14.70
C GLU A 13 0.12 -2.33 14.20
N MET A 14 -0.43 -1.85 13.08
CA MET A 14 -1.67 -2.38 12.50
C MET A 14 -1.55 -3.86 12.11
N LEU A 15 -0.41 -4.26 11.53
CA LEU A 15 -0.12 -5.65 11.20
C LEU A 15 -0.07 -6.52 12.46
N LYS A 16 0.65 -6.06 13.49
CA LYS A 16 0.77 -6.78 14.76
C LYS A 16 -0.57 -6.92 15.47
N GLU A 17 -1.38 -5.85 15.52
CA GLU A 17 -2.71 -5.86 16.12
C GLU A 17 -3.68 -6.78 15.37
N GLY A 18 -3.60 -6.78 14.03
CA GLY A 18 -4.40 -7.64 13.16
C GLY A 18 -3.94 -9.10 13.07
N GLY A 19 -2.78 -9.45 13.65
CA GLY A 19 -2.18 -10.77 13.49
C GLY A 19 -1.82 -11.09 12.04
N GLN A 20 -1.48 -10.04 11.28
CA GLN A 20 -1.14 -10.08 9.87
C GLN A 20 0.36 -9.78 9.68
N ASP A 21 0.95 -10.29 8.62
CA ASP A 21 2.39 -10.16 8.39
C ASP A 21 2.75 -9.52 7.05
N SER A 22 1.73 -9.10 6.29
CA SER A 22 1.90 -8.48 4.98
C SER A 22 0.77 -7.50 4.64
N LEU A 23 1.13 -6.51 3.83
CA LEU A 23 0.21 -5.62 3.14
C LEU A 23 -0.05 -6.19 1.74
N GLN A 24 -1.27 -6.15 1.25
CA GLN A 24 -1.63 -6.53 -0.11
C GLN A 24 -2.12 -5.32 -0.87
N ALA A 25 -1.49 -5.04 -2.01
CA ALA A 25 -1.86 -4.00 -2.95
C ALA A 25 -2.62 -4.63 -4.12
N SER A 26 -3.89 -4.25 -4.25
CA SER A 26 -4.80 -4.75 -5.29
C SER A 26 -5.35 -3.58 -6.10
N LEU A 27 -5.78 -3.85 -7.33
CA LEU A 27 -6.52 -2.86 -8.10
C LEU A 27 -8.01 -2.98 -7.84
N GLN A 28 -8.65 -1.84 -7.62
CA GLN A 28 -10.09 -1.71 -7.55
C GLN A 28 -10.57 -0.91 -8.75
N GLN A 29 -11.58 -1.42 -9.46
CA GLN A 29 -12.25 -0.67 -10.51
C GLN A 29 -13.27 0.30 -9.90
N GLY A 30 -13.17 1.57 -10.29
CA GLY A 30 -14.15 2.60 -10.03
C GLY A 30 -14.76 3.15 -11.32
N CYS A 31 -15.76 4.03 -11.17
CA CYS A 31 -16.46 4.69 -12.29
C CYS A 31 -15.52 5.44 -13.24
N CYS A 32 -14.38 5.93 -12.75
CA CYS A 32 -13.41 6.74 -13.49
C CYS A 32 -12.06 6.05 -13.72
N GLY A 33 -12.00 4.72 -13.60
CA GLY A 33 -10.78 3.93 -13.82
C GLY A 33 -10.36 3.08 -12.62
N THR A 34 -9.15 2.54 -12.66
CA THR A 34 -8.61 1.68 -11.58
C THR A 34 -7.84 2.50 -10.54
N SER A 35 -8.08 2.25 -9.27
CA SER A 35 -7.28 2.78 -8.15
C SER A 35 -6.59 1.63 -7.42
N LEU A 36 -5.53 1.95 -6.68
CA LEU A 36 -4.96 1.00 -5.73
C LEU A 36 -5.80 0.94 -4.47
N TYR A 37 -5.94 -0.28 -3.96
CA TYR A 37 -6.60 -0.61 -2.71
C TYR A 37 -5.65 -1.47 -1.88
N PHE A 38 -5.55 -1.16 -0.58
CA PHE A 38 -4.61 -1.82 0.32
C PHE A 38 -5.37 -2.57 1.42
N THR A 39 -4.97 -3.81 1.67
CA THR A 39 -5.51 -4.65 2.74
C THR A 39 -4.39 -5.33 3.49
N PHE A 40 -4.62 -5.65 4.76
CA PHE A 40 -3.70 -6.51 5.50
C PHE A 40 -4.02 -7.98 5.28
N THR A 41 -3.00 -8.82 5.17
CA THR A 41 -3.15 -10.26 4.95
C THR A 41 -1.96 -11.03 5.51
N ASN A 42 -2.05 -12.35 5.51
CA ASN A 42 -0.94 -13.23 5.81
C ASN A 42 -0.41 -13.86 4.53
N LYS A 43 0.92 -13.83 4.37
CA LYS A 43 1.58 -14.49 3.24
C LYS A 43 1.37 -16.01 3.29
N LYS A 44 1.15 -16.58 2.11
CA LYS A 44 1.15 -18.03 1.87
C LYS A 44 2.57 -18.52 1.58
N ALA A 45 2.75 -19.84 1.57
CA ALA A 45 4.06 -20.45 1.37
C ALA A 45 4.65 -20.18 -0.03
N ASP A 46 3.79 -19.96 -1.03
CA ASP A 46 4.12 -19.70 -2.43
C ASP A 46 4.09 -18.21 -2.80
N ASP A 47 3.68 -17.34 -1.88
CA ASP A 47 3.67 -15.90 -2.10
C ASP A 47 5.10 -15.36 -2.24
N GLN A 48 5.27 -14.41 -3.16
CA GLN A 48 6.53 -13.71 -3.39
C GLN A 48 6.38 -12.22 -3.04
N PRO A 49 6.39 -11.86 -1.74
CA PRO A 49 6.27 -10.47 -1.34
C PRO A 49 7.50 -9.66 -1.74
N VAL A 50 7.26 -8.41 -2.11
CA VAL A 50 8.30 -7.40 -2.23
C VAL A 50 8.46 -6.73 -0.87
N VAL A 51 9.69 -6.66 -0.37
CA VAL A 51 9.98 -5.96 0.88
C VAL A 51 10.16 -4.46 0.59
N VAL A 52 9.28 -3.63 1.16
CA VAL A 52 9.31 -2.17 1.02
C VAL A 52 9.44 -1.56 2.42
N ASN A 53 10.56 -0.89 2.69
CA ASN A 53 10.92 -0.37 4.01
C ASN A 53 10.74 -1.37 5.18
N GLY A 54 10.99 -2.66 4.92
CA GLY A 54 10.83 -3.74 5.91
C GLY A 54 9.42 -4.33 6.02
N ILE A 55 8.43 -3.74 5.33
CA ILE A 55 7.07 -4.29 5.24
C ILE A 55 7.00 -5.28 4.08
N ASN A 56 6.44 -6.46 4.31
CA ASN A 56 6.12 -7.40 3.23
C ASN A 56 4.92 -6.87 2.45
N VAL A 57 5.08 -6.64 1.15
CA VAL A 57 3.99 -6.18 0.29
C VAL A 57 3.73 -7.18 -0.84
N LEU A 58 2.53 -7.75 -0.85
CA LEU A 58 2.02 -8.59 -1.92
C LEU A 58 1.40 -7.72 -3.00
N MET A 59 1.81 -7.93 -4.25
CA MET A 59 1.36 -7.15 -5.39
C MET A 59 1.47 -8.01 -6.65
N GLU A 60 0.42 -7.97 -7.49
CA GLU A 60 0.35 -8.78 -8.70
C GLU A 60 -0.15 -7.97 -9.90
N GLY A 61 0.23 -8.38 -11.10
CA GLY A 61 -0.23 -7.79 -12.36
C GLY A 61 0.00 -6.27 -12.45
N GLU A 62 -1.03 -5.56 -12.89
CA GLU A 62 -0.98 -4.11 -13.07
C GLU A 62 -0.81 -3.32 -11.75
N ALA A 63 -1.08 -3.93 -10.59
CA ALA A 63 -0.85 -3.29 -9.29
C ALA A 63 0.64 -2.99 -9.07
N VAL A 64 1.52 -3.87 -9.56
CA VAL A 64 2.98 -3.68 -9.47
C VAL A 64 3.38 -2.36 -10.15
N ILE A 65 2.85 -2.10 -11.35
CA ILE A 65 3.15 -0.90 -12.12
C ILE A 65 2.59 0.33 -11.42
N LYS A 66 1.32 0.29 -10.96
CA LYS A 66 0.68 1.42 -10.29
C LYS A 66 1.33 1.80 -8.97
N THR A 67 1.86 0.83 -8.22
CA THR A 67 2.50 1.15 -6.95
C THR A 67 3.80 1.93 -7.12
N ASN A 68 4.38 2.03 -8.32
CA ASN A 68 5.57 2.84 -8.58
C ASN A 68 5.38 4.34 -8.33
N THR A 69 4.15 4.83 -8.44
CA THR A 69 3.81 6.25 -8.20
C THR A 69 3.18 6.49 -6.82
N VAL A 70 3.04 5.44 -6.02
CA VAL A 70 2.43 5.52 -4.69
C VAL A 70 3.46 5.66 -3.58
N THR A 71 3.18 6.61 -2.69
CA THR A 71 3.84 6.79 -1.40
C THR A 71 2.84 6.60 -0.27
N LEU A 72 3.10 5.65 0.63
CA LEU A 72 2.42 5.57 1.92
C LEU A 72 3.16 6.45 2.91
N LYS A 73 2.43 7.38 3.52
CA LYS A 73 2.94 8.32 4.53
C LYS A 73 1.86 8.54 5.60
N THR A 74 2.22 9.21 6.67
CA THR A 74 1.23 9.72 7.64
C THR A 74 0.85 11.16 7.30
N ASP A 75 -0.37 11.56 7.61
CA ASP A 75 -0.77 12.97 7.66
C ASP A 75 -0.31 13.65 8.96
N ASP A 76 -0.66 14.93 9.12
CA ASP A 76 -0.32 15.74 10.31
C ASP A 76 -0.98 15.22 11.60
N GLU A 77 -2.03 14.38 11.50
CA GLU A 77 -2.69 13.73 12.62
C GLU A 77 -2.11 12.32 12.92
N GLY A 78 -1.09 11.89 12.17
CA GLY A 78 -0.49 10.57 12.31
C GLY A 78 -1.29 9.44 11.64
N LYS A 79 -2.31 9.76 10.84
CA LYS A 79 -3.12 8.74 10.15
C LYS A 79 -2.43 8.32 8.86
N LEU A 80 -2.51 7.02 8.55
CA LEU A 80 -1.96 6.48 7.32
C LEU A 80 -2.74 6.98 6.10
N ILE A 81 -2.04 7.58 5.15
CA ILE A 81 -2.58 8.08 3.89
C ILE A 81 -1.80 7.53 2.68
N VAL A 82 -2.50 7.46 1.56
CA VAL A 82 -1.94 7.04 0.26
C VAL A 82 -1.83 8.27 -0.63
N GLU A 83 -0.63 8.60 -1.07
CA GLU A 83 -0.40 9.63 -2.07
C GLU A 83 0.02 8.98 -3.39
N ASP A 84 -0.73 9.23 -4.47
CA ASP A 84 -0.38 8.79 -5.81
C ASP A 84 0.07 9.99 -6.66
N SER A 85 1.35 10.04 -7.01
CA SER A 85 1.90 11.10 -7.84
C SER A 85 1.38 11.07 -9.29
N ALA A 86 0.90 9.94 -9.78
CA ALA A 86 0.29 9.83 -11.11
C ALA A 86 -1.11 10.47 -11.15
N GLN A 87 -1.76 10.63 -10.00
CA GLN A 87 -3.07 11.28 -9.88
C GLN A 87 -2.98 12.77 -9.54
N LYS A 88 -1.77 13.35 -9.49
CA LYS A 88 -1.58 14.81 -9.46
C LYS A 88 -1.92 15.43 -10.81
N SER A 89 -3.21 15.44 -11.17
CA SER A 89 -3.88 16.39 -12.08
C SER A 89 -5.28 15.88 -12.44
N GLY A 90 -6.31 16.60 -12.00
CA GLY A 90 -7.59 16.65 -12.73
C GLY A 90 -8.72 15.76 -12.21
N CYS A 91 -9.40 16.20 -11.16
CA CYS A 91 -10.86 16.13 -11.14
C CYS A 91 -11.35 17.55 -10.82
N CYS A 92 -12.00 18.16 -11.82
CA CYS A 92 -12.79 19.38 -11.69
C CYS A 92 -13.98 19.18 -10.76
#